data_AF-A0A3A6DS29-F1
#
_entry.id   AF-A0A3A6DS29-F1
#
_cell.length_a   1.000
_cell.length_b   1.000
_cell.length_c   1.000
_cell.angle_alpha   90.00
_cell.angle_beta   90.00
_cell.angle_gamma   90.00
#
_symmetry.space_group_name_H-M   'P 1'
#
loop_
_entity.id
_entity.type
_entity.pdbx_description
1 polymer ?
#
loop_
_entity_poly.entity_id
_entity_poly.type
_entity_poly.pdbx_seq_one_letter_code
_entity_poly.pdbx_strand_id
1 'polypeptide(L)'
;MKTWKDFLSFTNIKERIVSLLLMLMLLSILYCSIYSMGISVVSRAGSMLVSYLFLYLIVIVAAYVYLIVMFQFIRTKREDSRTLVMKDYMLPLIGVQTLLFAAMAGSSWLSFQVMLNNQSSINAILTPVMLLMMMFYIPVQVFACYAIYDGARNPFLIIKDAFVKIIRHYRSSFYSMLVIFLIAFAYTSVMDAFFQYGTRFAANSGVVDIMTRSNPFMDAMELGLSLSGNMQLLPAFILSIIYGVLMCLMLVFYYTFMVCIYDEDVHI
;
A
#
# COMPACT_ATOMS: atom_id res chain seq x y z
N MET A 1 16.40 20.61 -7.01
CA MET A 1 15.55 20.55 -8.22
C MET A 1 16.12 19.71 -9.38
N LYS A 2 17.37 19.23 -9.36
CA LYS A 2 17.89 18.26 -10.35
C LYS A 2 17.39 16.81 -10.11
N THR A 3 17.33 16.38 -8.86
CA THR A 3 16.87 15.03 -8.44
C THR A 3 15.47 14.64 -8.90
N TRP A 4 14.53 15.59 -8.98
CA TRP A 4 13.15 15.31 -9.41
C TRP A 4 13.02 15.12 -10.93
N LYS A 5 13.82 15.85 -11.72
CA LYS A 5 13.90 15.65 -13.18
C LYS A 5 14.59 14.33 -13.52
N ASP A 6 15.60 13.96 -12.74
CA ASP A 6 16.29 12.67 -12.89
C ASP A 6 15.40 11.50 -12.44
N PHE A 7 14.61 11.67 -11.38
CA PHE A 7 13.58 10.69 -11.00
C PHE A 7 12.50 10.54 -12.07
N LEU A 8 12.05 11.65 -12.67
CA LEU A 8 11.11 11.63 -13.79
C LEU A 8 11.72 11.05 -15.08
N SER A 9 13.03 11.17 -15.30
CA SER A 9 13.70 10.51 -16.43
C SER A 9 13.82 9.00 -16.23
N PHE A 10 13.98 8.52 -14.99
CA PHE A 10 13.80 7.10 -14.62
C PHE A 10 12.37 6.60 -14.91
N THR A 11 11.36 7.46 -14.79
CA THR A 11 9.97 7.14 -15.18
C THR A 11 9.73 7.19 -16.69
N ASN A 12 10.75 7.35 -17.52
CA ASN A 12 10.66 7.24 -18.98
C ASN A 12 11.43 6.03 -19.52
N ILE A 13 11.84 5.10 -18.65
CA ILE A 13 12.52 3.87 -19.06
C ILE A 13 11.51 2.97 -19.79
N LYS A 14 11.61 2.92 -21.12
CA LYS A 14 11.37 1.67 -21.83
C LYS A 14 12.41 0.69 -21.31
N GLU A 15 11.98 -0.42 -20.70
CA GLU A 15 12.67 -1.71 -20.56
C GLU A 15 12.88 -2.31 -19.15
N ARG A 16 12.69 -3.64 -19.12
CA ARG A 16 13.03 -4.70 -18.14
C ARG A 16 12.41 -4.60 -16.74
N ILE A 17 11.86 -5.74 -16.30
CA ILE A 17 11.34 -6.04 -14.95
C ILE A 17 12.27 -5.53 -13.83
N VAL A 18 13.59 -5.56 -14.05
CA VAL A 18 14.61 -5.07 -13.12
C VAL A 18 14.49 -3.57 -12.84
N SER A 19 14.17 -2.75 -13.85
CA SER A 19 13.98 -1.31 -13.70
C SER A 19 12.76 -0.99 -12.83
N LEU A 20 11.65 -1.68 -13.08
CA LEU A 20 10.41 -1.56 -12.29
C LEU A 20 10.63 -2.01 -10.83
N LEU A 21 11.39 -3.09 -10.63
CA LEU A 21 11.77 -3.57 -9.30
C LEU A 21 12.59 -2.51 -8.54
N LEU A 22 13.64 -1.97 -9.16
CA LEU A 22 14.49 -0.94 -8.55
C LEU A 22 13.70 0.32 -8.20
N MET A 23 12.80 0.76 -9.11
CA MET A 23 11.92 1.90 -8.86
C MET A 23 11.03 1.64 -7.63
N LEU A 24 10.43 0.45 -7.54
CA LEU A 24 9.56 0.09 -6.43
C LEU A 24 10.33 -0.01 -5.10
N MET A 25 11.54 -0.57 -5.11
CA MET A 25 12.40 -0.63 -3.93
C MET A 25 12.81 0.76 -3.45
N LEU A 26 13.29 1.62 -4.35
CA LEU A 26 13.71 2.99 -3.99
C LEU A 26 12.57 3.81 -3.39
N LEU A 27 11.38 3.73 -4.00
CA LEU A 27 10.20 4.42 -3.52
C LEU A 27 9.70 3.87 -2.18
N SER A 28 9.77 2.55 -1.99
CA SER A 28 9.44 1.89 -0.73
C SER A 28 10.36 2.35 0.40
N ILE A 29 11.67 2.40 0.18
CA ILE A 29 12.65 2.90 1.16
C ILE A 29 12.42 4.39 1.45
N LEU A 30 12.15 5.20 0.42
CA LEU A 30 11.87 6.63 0.59
C LEU A 30 10.60 6.84 1.43
N TYR A 31 9.54 6.09 1.13
CA TYR A 31 8.29 6.13 1.90
C TYR A 31 8.53 5.76 3.36
N CYS A 32 9.21 4.65 3.63
CA CYS A 32 9.49 4.18 4.98
C CYS A 32 10.34 5.19 5.77
N SER A 33 11.33 5.83 5.14
CA SER A 33 12.15 6.83 5.83
C SER A 33 11.35 8.08 6.23
N ILE A 34 10.47 8.59 5.34
CA ILE A 34 9.58 9.72 5.63
C ILE A 34 8.58 9.34 6.74
N TYR A 35 8.01 8.14 6.67
CA TYR A 35 7.07 7.63 7.67
C TYR A 35 7.73 7.53 9.05
N SER A 36 8.87 6.84 9.16
CA SER A 36 9.57 6.63 10.44
C SER A 36 10.06 7.94 11.06
N MET A 37 10.51 8.91 10.24
CA MET A 37 10.83 10.25 10.74
C MET A 37 9.60 10.99 11.21
N GLY A 38 8.54 11.05 10.40
CA GLY A 38 7.36 11.85 10.73
C GLY A 38 6.57 11.30 11.91
N ILE A 39 6.45 9.98 12.05
CA ILE A 39 5.75 9.36 13.20
C ILE A 39 6.46 9.69 14.52
N SER A 40 7.80 9.80 14.52
CA SER A 40 8.58 10.19 15.71
C SER A 40 8.36 11.64 16.13
N VAL A 41 8.04 12.53 15.19
CA VAL A 41 7.73 13.94 15.45
C VAL A 41 6.30 14.09 15.93
N VAL A 42 5.38 13.38 15.27
CA VAL A 42 3.94 13.42 15.55
C VAL A 42 3.61 12.78 16.89
N SER A 43 4.29 11.68 17.25
CA SER A 43 4.12 11.05 18.57
C SER A 43 4.50 11.97 19.73
N ARG A 44 5.48 12.86 19.53
CA ARG A 44 5.85 13.90 20.52
C ARG A 44 4.79 14.98 20.69
N ALA A 45 3.97 15.23 19.67
CA ALA A 45 2.91 16.22 19.73
C ALA A 45 1.70 15.75 20.56
N GLY A 46 1.55 14.44 20.79
CA GLY A 46 0.52 13.85 21.67
C GLY A 46 -0.94 14.03 21.22
N SER A 47 -1.20 14.72 20.10
CA SER A 47 -2.55 14.97 19.59
C SER A 47 -3.00 13.90 18.59
N MET A 48 -4.15 13.30 18.88
CA MET A 48 -4.79 12.31 18.00
C MET A 48 -5.14 12.91 16.63
N LEU A 49 -5.63 14.15 16.60
CA LEU A 49 -6.00 14.84 15.35
C LEU A 49 -4.77 15.08 14.47
N VAL A 50 -3.66 15.50 15.07
CA VAL A 50 -2.38 15.69 14.36
C VAL A 50 -1.89 14.35 13.80
N SER A 51 -2.11 13.26 14.53
CA SER A 51 -1.75 11.91 14.09
C SER A 51 -2.54 11.45 12.87
N TYR A 52 -3.87 11.61 12.86
CA TYR A 52 -4.68 11.28 11.69
C TYR A 52 -4.42 12.18 10.49
N LEU A 53 -4.18 13.48 10.71
CA LEU A 53 -3.84 14.40 9.64
C LEU A 53 -2.49 14.04 9.00
N PHE A 54 -1.50 13.66 9.81
CA PHE A 54 -0.23 13.15 9.32
C PHE A 54 -0.39 11.86 8.52
N LEU A 55 -1.13 10.87 9.05
CA LEU A 55 -1.41 9.62 8.35
C LEU A 55 -2.09 9.87 6.99
N TYR A 56 -3.07 10.77 6.96
CA TYR A 56 -3.76 11.16 5.73
C TYR A 56 -2.82 11.77 4.68
N LEU A 57 -1.97 12.71 5.08
CA LEU A 57 -0.99 13.33 4.18
C LEU A 57 -0.01 12.29 3.64
N ILE A 58 0.46 11.39 4.50
CA ILE A 58 1.33 10.29 4.11
C ILE A 58 0.66 9.37 3.09
N VAL A 59 -0.62 9.01 3.30
CA VAL A 59 -1.36 8.16 2.37
C VAL A 59 -1.51 8.83 1.00
N ILE A 60 -1.79 10.15 0.95
CA ILE A 60 -1.85 10.88 -0.33
C ILE A 60 -0.50 10.87 -1.04
N VAL A 61 0.58 11.17 -0.33
CA VAL A 61 1.93 11.19 -0.91
C VAL A 61 2.31 9.80 -1.41
N ALA A 62 2.04 8.76 -0.62
CA ALA A 62 2.26 7.37 -1.01
C ALA A 62 1.48 7.02 -2.28
N ALA A 63 0.20 7.34 -2.32
CA ALA A 63 -0.66 7.05 -3.45
C ALA A 63 -0.19 7.76 -4.73
N TYR A 64 0.33 8.98 -4.62
CA TYR A 64 0.89 9.69 -5.76
C TYR A 64 2.15 8.99 -6.30
N VAL A 65 3.01 8.55 -5.39
CA VAL A 65 4.21 7.76 -5.73
C VAL A 65 3.83 6.43 -6.39
N TYR A 66 2.88 5.70 -5.82
CA TYR A 66 2.38 4.44 -6.38
C TYR A 66 1.68 4.64 -7.72
N LEU A 67 0.99 5.76 -7.94
CA LEU A 67 0.37 6.09 -9.22
C LEU A 67 1.41 6.22 -10.34
N ILE A 68 2.55 6.86 -10.07
CA ILE A 68 3.65 6.96 -11.04
C ILE A 68 4.12 5.55 -11.44
N VAL A 69 4.32 4.67 -10.45
CA VAL A 69 4.74 3.29 -10.67
C VAL A 69 3.69 2.52 -11.49
N MET A 70 2.41 2.58 -11.08
CA MET A 70 1.31 1.91 -11.78
C MET A 70 1.18 2.37 -13.23
N PHE A 71 1.40 3.65 -13.51
CA PHE A 71 1.35 4.18 -14.87
C PHE A 71 2.48 3.61 -15.73
N GLN A 72 3.67 3.36 -15.16
CA GLN A 72 4.74 2.68 -15.89
C GLN A 72 4.37 1.23 -16.23
N PHE A 73 3.72 0.52 -15.31
CA PHE A 73 3.24 -0.84 -15.57
C PHE A 73 2.25 -0.88 -16.75
N ILE A 74 1.26 0.02 -16.76
CA ILE A 74 0.30 0.09 -17.87
C ILE A 74 0.99 0.47 -19.17
N ARG A 75 1.85 1.50 -19.16
CA ARG A 75 2.58 1.93 -20.37
C ARG A 75 3.46 0.84 -20.94
N THR A 76 4.12 0.07 -20.06
CA THR A 76 4.94 -1.07 -20.47
C THR A 76 4.08 -2.16 -21.12
N LYS A 77 2.94 -2.49 -20.53
CA LYS A 77 2.04 -3.51 -21.08
C LYS A 77 1.38 -3.08 -22.40
N ARG A 78 0.85 -1.86 -22.48
CA ARG A 78 0.09 -1.34 -23.62
C ARG A 78 0.96 -0.66 -24.68
N GLU A 79 2.29 -0.67 -24.51
CA GLU A 79 3.27 0.03 -25.35
C GLU A 79 2.94 1.53 -25.59
N ASP A 80 2.35 2.16 -24.57
CA ASP A 80 1.75 3.48 -24.71
C ASP A 80 2.80 4.61 -24.59
N SER A 81 2.86 5.45 -25.63
CA SER A 81 3.83 6.55 -25.75
C SER A 81 3.26 7.91 -25.38
N ARG A 82 2.01 7.98 -24.89
CA ARG A 82 1.36 9.23 -24.46
C ARG A 82 2.18 10.00 -23.44
N THR A 83 2.21 11.33 -23.62
CA THR A 83 2.80 12.25 -22.65
C THR A 83 1.89 12.42 -21.45
N LEU A 84 2.35 11.98 -20.28
CA LEU A 84 1.58 12.06 -19.04
C LEU A 84 1.81 13.40 -18.34
N VAL A 85 0.76 14.22 -18.27
CA VAL A 85 0.76 15.43 -17.43
C VAL A 85 0.23 15.04 -16.05
N MET A 86 1.14 14.76 -15.10
CA MET A 86 0.77 14.25 -13.77
C MET A 86 -0.24 15.13 -13.01
N LYS A 87 -0.24 16.44 -13.26
CA LYS A 87 -1.17 17.40 -12.64
C LYS A 87 -2.63 17.04 -12.88
N ASP A 88 -2.95 16.53 -14.07
CA ASP A 88 -4.33 16.24 -14.48
C ASP A 88 -4.92 15.03 -13.73
N TYR A 89 -4.05 14.19 -13.15
CA TYR A 89 -4.42 13.00 -12.40
C TYR A 89 -4.43 13.23 -10.88
N MET A 90 -3.94 14.39 -10.39
CA MET A 90 -3.84 14.65 -8.95
C MET A 90 -5.19 14.76 -8.26
N LEU A 91 -6.13 15.53 -8.83
CA LEU A 91 -7.44 15.74 -8.24
C LEU A 91 -8.26 14.44 -8.09
N PRO A 92 -8.40 13.59 -9.15
CA PRO A 92 -9.12 12.33 -8.99
C PRO A 92 -8.41 11.38 -8.02
N LEU A 93 -7.06 11.35 -8.03
CA LEU A 93 -6.30 10.55 -7.08
C LEU A 93 -6.58 10.96 -5.63
N ILE A 94 -6.47 12.25 -5.31
CA ILE A 94 -6.74 12.77 -3.96
C ILE A 94 -8.16 12.38 -3.56
N GLY A 95 -9.16 12.62 -4.42
CA GLY A 95 -10.54 12.26 -4.13
C GLY A 95 -10.74 10.78 -3.81
N VAL A 96 -10.14 9.87 -4.61
CA VAL A 96 -10.23 8.42 -4.34
C VAL A 96 -9.57 8.07 -3.02
N GLN A 97 -8.37 8.59 -2.77
CA GLN A 97 -7.61 8.31 -1.54
C GLN A 97 -8.29 8.87 -0.29
N THR A 98 -8.93 10.04 -0.38
CA THR A 98 -9.73 10.60 0.71
C THR A 98 -10.91 9.71 1.04
N LEU A 99 -11.62 9.19 0.03
CA LEU A 99 -12.75 8.28 0.26
C LEU A 99 -12.29 6.96 0.88
N LEU A 100 -11.21 6.37 0.37
CA LEU A 100 -10.63 5.15 0.94
C LEU A 100 -10.14 5.39 2.37
N PHE A 101 -9.44 6.49 2.64
CA PHE A 101 -8.98 6.85 3.97
C PHE A 101 -10.13 7.06 4.94
N ALA A 102 -11.17 7.80 4.55
CA ALA A 102 -12.34 8.01 5.40
C ALA A 102 -13.02 6.69 5.76
N ALA A 103 -13.15 5.76 4.79
CA ALA A 103 -13.76 4.47 5.03
C ALA A 103 -12.89 3.58 5.94
N MET A 104 -11.57 3.55 5.71
CA MET A 104 -10.61 2.70 6.41
C MET A 104 -10.29 3.25 7.82
N ALA A 105 -9.83 4.50 7.93
CA ALA A 105 -9.53 5.13 9.21
C ALA A 105 -10.81 5.36 10.04
N GLY A 106 -11.93 5.68 9.38
CA GLY A 106 -13.22 5.84 10.04
C GLY A 106 -13.75 4.53 10.63
N SER A 107 -13.66 3.42 9.90
CA SER A 107 -14.08 2.10 10.42
C SER A 107 -13.17 1.63 11.56
N SER A 108 -11.86 1.84 11.46
CA SER A 108 -10.89 1.60 12.54
C SER A 108 -11.25 2.38 13.82
N TRP A 109 -11.52 3.69 13.68
CA TRP A 109 -11.91 4.54 14.80
C TRP A 109 -13.25 4.11 15.41
N LEU A 110 -14.26 3.81 14.59
CA LEU A 110 -15.55 3.30 15.06
C LEU A 110 -15.40 1.99 15.83
N SER A 111 -14.58 1.06 15.34
CA SER A 111 -14.31 -0.21 16.04
C SER A 111 -13.64 0.02 17.39
N PHE A 112 -12.69 0.95 17.46
CA PHE A 112 -12.06 1.31 18.72
C PHE A 112 -13.07 1.90 19.73
N GLN A 113 -13.98 2.78 19.28
CA GLN A 113 -15.03 3.33 20.16
C GLN A 113 -16.02 2.25 20.65
N VAL A 114 -16.44 1.35 19.77
CA VAL A 114 -17.32 0.22 20.13
C VAL A 114 -16.66 -0.70 21.15
N MET A 115 -15.35 -0.94 21.01
CA MET A 115 -14.55 -1.71 21.96
C MET A 115 -14.50 -1.02 23.33
N LEU A 116 -14.23 0.29 23.38
CA LEU A 116 -14.23 1.06 24.63
C LEU A 116 -15.59 1.04 25.34
N ASN A 117 -16.68 1.00 24.59
CA ASN A 117 -18.04 0.97 25.11
C ASN A 117 -18.53 -0.45 25.49
N ASN A 118 -17.66 -1.47 25.49
CA ASN A 118 -18.00 -2.86 25.82
C ASN A 118 -19.13 -3.48 24.98
N GLN A 119 -19.35 -3.00 23.75
CA GLN A 119 -20.39 -3.50 22.85
C GLN A 119 -19.89 -4.67 22.00
N SER A 120 -19.66 -5.82 22.66
CA SER A 120 -19.07 -7.02 22.06
C SER A 120 -19.83 -7.53 20.81
N SER A 121 -21.16 -7.44 20.81
CA SER A 121 -22.00 -7.89 19.68
C SER A 121 -21.81 -7.05 18.42
N ILE A 122 -21.62 -5.73 18.55
CA ILE A 122 -21.37 -4.85 17.40
C ILE A 122 -19.94 -5.06 16.88
N ASN A 123 -18.98 -5.25 17.79
CA ASN A 123 -17.59 -5.52 17.41
C ASN A 123 -17.44 -6.86 16.66
N ALA A 124 -18.26 -7.85 16.98
CA ALA A 124 -18.30 -9.14 16.29
C ALA A 124 -18.73 -9.01 14.81
N ILE A 125 -19.57 -8.03 14.48
CA ILE A 125 -20.00 -7.75 13.09
C ILE A 125 -18.98 -6.85 12.37
N LEU A 126 -18.43 -5.87 13.08
CA LEU A 126 -17.51 -4.89 12.50
C LEU A 126 -16.15 -5.52 12.13
N THR A 127 -15.71 -6.53 12.87
CA THR A 127 -14.45 -7.23 12.63
C THR A 127 -14.39 -7.89 11.23
N PRO A 128 -15.36 -8.73 10.82
CA PRO A 128 -15.44 -9.24 9.44
C PRO A 128 -15.46 -8.14 8.38
N VAL A 129 -16.19 -7.05 8.61
CA VAL A 129 -16.26 -5.92 7.66
C VAL A 129 -14.87 -5.29 7.47
N MET A 130 -14.15 -5.02 8.56
CA MET A 130 -12.79 -4.48 8.50
C MET A 130 -11.83 -5.44 7.78
N LEU A 131 -11.91 -6.74 8.04
CA LEU A 131 -11.11 -7.73 7.33
C LEU A 131 -11.38 -7.73 5.83
N LEU A 132 -12.65 -7.66 5.41
CA LEU A 132 -12.99 -7.53 4.00
C LEU A 132 -12.42 -6.23 3.41
N MET A 133 -12.54 -5.10 4.11
CA MET A 133 -11.99 -3.83 3.65
C MET A 133 -10.47 -3.90 3.46
N MET A 134 -9.74 -4.55 4.37
CA MET A 134 -8.30 -4.80 4.22
C MET A 134 -7.96 -5.58 2.95
N MET A 135 -8.72 -6.63 2.65
CA MET A 135 -8.48 -7.47 1.46
C MET A 135 -8.77 -6.72 0.16
N PHE A 136 -9.77 -5.84 0.15
CA PHE A 136 -10.16 -5.08 -1.05
C PHE A 136 -9.40 -3.78 -1.23
N TYR A 137 -8.80 -3.20 -0.18
CA TYR A 137 -8.13 -1.91 -0.27
C TYR A 137 -7.06 -1.85 -1.35
N ILE A 138 -6.10 -2.79 -1.34
CA ILE A 138 -5.00 -2.82 -2.31
C ILE A 138 -5.52 -3.04 -3.75
N PRO A 139 -6.37 -4.05 -4.05
CA PRO A 139 -6.97 -4.21 -5.36
C PRO A 139 -7.75 -2.97 -5.85
N VAL A 140 -8.59 -2.38 -5.00
CA VAL A 140 -9.38 -1.19 -5.35
C VAL A 140 -8.48 -0.01 -5.65
N GLN A 141 -7.43 0.20 -4.87
CA GLN A 141 -6.45 1.26 -5.10
C GLN A 141 -5.74 1.08 -6.46
N VAL A 142 -5.34 -0.15 -6.80
CA VAL A 142 -4.68 -0.46 -8.08
C VAL A 142 -5.63 -0.21 -9.26
N PHE A 143 -6.86 -0.72 -9.21
CA PHE A 143 -7.84 -0.54 -10.29
C PHE A 143 -8.29 0.91 -10.43
N ALA A 144 -8.39 1.64 -9.31
CA ALA A 144 -8.68 3.06 -9.34
C ALA A 144 -7.58 3.85 -10.06
N CYS A 145 -6.30 3.52 -9.82
CA CYS A 145 -5.19 4.11 -10.57
C CYS A 145 -5.32 3.84 -12.07
N TYR A 146 -5.71 2.63 -12.47
CA TYR A 146 -5.87 2.29 -13.89
C TYR A 146 -7.06 3.02 -14.53
N ALA A 147 -8.19 3.15 -13.82
CA ALA A 147 -9.31 3.95 -14.30
C ALA A 147 -8.94 5.45 -14.45
N ILE A 148 -8.14 5.99 -13.52
CA ILE A 148 -7.63 7.36 -13.60
C ILE A 148 -6.71 7.54 -14.83
N TYR A 149 -5.89 6.53 -15.13
CA TYR A 149 -5.06 6.49 -16.35
C TYR A 149 -5.91 6.54 -17.62
N ASP A 150 -7.00 5.77 -17.67
CA ASP A 150 -7.94 5.73 -18.81
C ASP A 150 -8.78 7.02 -18.96
N GLY A 151 -8.64 7.98 -18.05
CA GLY A 151 -9.28 9.28 -18.13
C GLY A 151 -10.48 9.48 -17.21
N ALA A 152 -10.79 8.52 -16.33
CA ALA A 152 -11.82 8.72 -15.33
C ALA A 152 -11.41 9.86 -14.36
N ARG A 153 -12.39 10.69 -13.99
CA ARG A 153 -12.16 11.87 -13.13
C ARG A 153 -13.04 11.93 -11.89
N ASN A 154 -14.21 11.28 -11.89
CA ASN A 154 -15.10 11.28 -10.73
C ASN A 154 -14.68 10.17 -9.73
N PRO A 155 -14.26 10.51 -8.49
CA PRO A 155 -13.78 9.54 -7.51
C PRO A 155 -14.79 8.44 -7.15
N PHE A 156 -16.08 8.78 -7.07
CA PHE A 156 -17.12 7.81 -6.70
C PHE A 156 -17.35 6.79 -7.82
N LEU A 157 -17.36 7.25 -9.08
CA LEU A 157 -17.49 6.36 -10.23
C LEU A 157 -16.26 5.46 -10.36
N ILE A 158 -15.05 6.02 -10.16
CA ILE A 158 -13.80 5.25 -10.18
C ILE A 158 -13.84 4.10 -9.15
N ILE A 159 -14.22 4.38 -7.91
CA ILE A 159 -14.30 3.36 -6.86
C ILE A 159 -15.37 2.32 -7.20
N LYS A 160 -16.56 2.76 -7.63
CA LYS A 160 -17.64 1.86 -8.05
C LYS A 160 -17.19 0.91 -9.16
N ASP A 161 -16.58 1.44 -10.21
CA ASP A 161 -16.15 0.66 -11.37
C ASP A 161 -15.03 -0.31 -10.99
N ALA A 162 -14.11 0.10 -10.11
CA ALA A 162 -13.09 -0.78 -9.53
C ALA A 162 -13.74 -1.95 -8.78
N PHE A 163 -14.72 -1.70 -7.91
CA PHE A 163 -15.45 -2.76 -7.21
C PHE A 163 -16.16 -3.72 -8.17
N VAL A 164 -16.85 -3.20 -9.19
CA VAL A 164 -17.54 -4.03 -10.19
C VAL A 164 -16.55 -4.94 -10.93
N LYS A 165 -15.40 -4.40 -11.37
CA LYS A 165 -14.36 -5.19 -12.03
C LYS A 165 -13.77 -6.26 -11.11
N ILE A 166 -13.49 -5.91 -9.85
CA ILE A 166 -12.98 -6.87 -8.86
C ILE A 166 -13.98 -8.01 -8.63
N ILE A 167 -15.27 -7.71 -8.50
CA ILE A 167 -16.32 -8.73 -8.31
C ILE A 167 -16.44 -9.64 -9.55
N ARG A 168 -16.34 -9.09 -10.76
CA ARG A 168 -16.36 -9.88 -12.01
C ARG A 168 -15.18 -10.85 -12.08
N HIS A 169 -13.99 -10.40 -11.72
CA HIS A 169 -12.77 -11.22 -11.71
C HIS A 169 -12.34 -11.64 -10.30
N TYR A 170 -13.31 -11.91 -9.41
CA TYR A 170 -13.04 -12.10 -7.98
C TYR A 170 -12.05 -13.23 -7.71
N ARG A 171 -12.10 -14.31 -8.48
CA ARG A 171 -11.17 -15.45 -8.34
C ARG A 171 -9.74 -14.98 -8.56
N SER A 172 -9.44 -14.41 -9.73
CA SER A 172 -8.10 -13.97 -10.08
C SER A 172 -7.60 -12.85 -9.17
N SER A 173 -8.46 -11.88 -8.82
CA SER A 173 -8.10 -10.78 -7.93
C SER A 173 -7.82 -11.25 -6.50
N PHE A 174 -8.64 -12.16 -5.98
CA PHE A 174 -8.49 -12.67 -4.62
C PHE A 174 -7.32 -13.64 -4.46
N TYR A 175 -7.15 -14.58 -5.41
CA TYR A 175 -6.04 -15.55 -5.34
C TYR A 175 -4.67 -14.87 -5.44
N SER A 176 -4.54 -13.85 -6.29
CA SER A 176 -3.29 -13.09 -6.39
C SER A 176 -2.97 -12.30 -5.11
N MET A 177 -3.99 -11.76 -4.44
CA MET A 177 -3.84 -11.11 -3.13
C MET A 177 -3.48 -12.11 -2.02
N LEU A 178 -4.05 -13.32 -2.07
CA LEU A 178 -3.76 -14.39 -1.11
C LEU A 178 -2.29 -14.82 -1.14
N VAL A 179 -1.66 -14.84 -2.32
CA VAL A 179 -0.23 -15.14 -2.45
C VAL A 179 0.63 -14.09 -1.73
N ILE A 180 0.34 -12.80 -1.91
CA ILE A 180 1.03 -11.71 -1.19
C ILE A 180 0.83 -11.87 0.32
N PHE A 181 -0.40 -12.16 0.74
CA PHE A 181 -0.73 -12.37 2.13
C PHE A 181 0.02 -13.55 2.76
N LEU A 182 0.16 -14.67 2.05
CA LEU A 182 0.91 -15.84 2.54
C LEU A 182 2.38 -15.52 2.79
N ILE A 183 3.01 -14.70 1.94
CA ILE A 183 4.42 -14.31 2.11
C ILE A 183 4.57 -13.39 3.32
N ALA A 184 3.67 -12.40 3.47
CA ALA A 184 3.63 -11.54 4.64
C ALA A 184 3.41 -12.36 5.93
N PHE A 185 2.46 -13.29 5.91
CA PHE A 185 2.16 -14.16 7.05
C PHE A 185 3.35 -15.07 7.43
N ALA A 186 4.01 -15.66 6.43
CA ALA A 186 5.20 -16.48 6.65
C ALA A 186 6.33 -15.65 7.29
N TYR A 187 6.57 -14.44 6.77
CA TYR A 187 7.55 -13.53 7.33
C TYR A 187 7.24 -13.14 8.78
N THR A 188 6.01 -12.70 9.08
CA THR A 188 5.61 -12.35 10.45
C THR A 188 5.72 -13.54 11.40
N SER A 189 5.38 -14.74 10.94
CA SER A 189 5.51 -15.98 11.73
C SER A 189 6.97 -16.32 12.04
N VAL A 190 7.88 -16.15 11.08
CA VAL A 190 9.32 -16.37 11.29
C VAL A 190 9.90 -15.31 12.21
N MET A 191 9.54 -14.04 12.03
CA MET A 191 10.00 -12.94 12.88
C MET A 191 9.57 -13.12 14.35
N ASP A 192 8.34 -13.57 14.57
CA ASP A 192 7.84 -13.88 15.92
C ASP A 192 8.56 -15.11 16.52
N ALA A 193 8.66 -16.21 15.76
CA ALA A 193 9.22 -17.47 16.25
C ALA A 193 10.72 -17.37 16.60
N PHE A 194 11.51 -16.65 15.80
CA PHE A 194 12.98 -16.61 15.96
C PHE A 194 13.48 -15.36 16.68
N PHE A 195 12.76 -14.24 16.59
CA PHE A 195 13.21 -12.95 17.11
C PHE A 195 12.24 -12.31 18.11
N GLN A 196 11.11 -12.96 18.42
CA GLN A 196 10.03 -12.39 19.24
C GLN A 196 9.57 -11.03 18.74
N TYR A 197 9.73 -10.78 17.44
CA TYR A 197 9.41 -9.54 16.77
C TYR A 197 8.13 -9.76 15.95
N GLY A 198 7.02 -10.01 16.65
CA GLY A 198 5.71 -10.26 16.06
C GLY A 198 4.70 -9.19 16.46
N THR A 199 4.03 -8.59 15.48
CA THR A 199 2.85 -7.76 15.75
C THR A 199 1.65 -8.66 16.02
N ARG A 200 1.02 -8.51 17.20
CA ARG A 200 -0.29 -9.12 17.44
C ARG A 200 -1.31 -8.42 16.55
N PHE A 201 -1.81 -9.12 15.54
CA PHE A 201 -2.81 -8.58 14.64
C PHE A 201 -4.09 -8.25 15.40
N ALA A 202 -4.50 -6.99 15.35
CA ALA A 202 -5.78 -6.53 15.84
C ALA A 202 -6.53 -5.88 14.67
N ALA A 203 -7.76 -6.33 14.39
CA ALA A 203 -8.47 -5.87 13.20
C ALA A 203 -8.73 -4.35 13.20
N ASN A 204 -8.87 -3.76 14.39
CA ASN A 204 -9.04 -2.31 14.57
C ASN A 204 -7.78 -1.51 14.19
N SER A 205 -6.56 -2.00 14.45
CA SER A 205 -5.32 -1.34 14.03
C SER A 205 -4.87 -1.77 12.63
N GLY A 206 -5.18 -3.01 12.24
CA GLY A 206 -4.74 -3.64 11.00
C GLY A 206 -5.20 -2.89 9.75
N VAL A 207 -6.32 -2.17 9.83
CA VAL A 207 -6.85 -1.40 8.70
C VAL A 207 -5.91 -0.23 8.39
N VAL A 208 -5.48 0.49 9.44
CA VAL A 208 -4.53 1.60 9.32
C VAL A 208 -3.13 1.07 9.01
N ASP A 209 -2.73 -0.04 9.62
CA ASP A 209 -1.43 -0.68 9.35
C ASP A 209 -1.30 -1.09 7.88
N ILE A 210 -2.37 -1.58 7.23
CA ILE A 210 -2.34 -1.87 5.79
C ILE A 210 -2.19 -0.63 4.93
N MET A 211 -2.74 0.50 5.35
CA MET A 211 -2.62 1.75 4.61
C MET A 211 -1.23 2.38 4.72
N THR A 212 -0.54 2.20 5.86
CA THR A 212 0.66 2.99 6.17
C THR A 212 1.90 2.20 6.55
N ARG A 213 1.76 0.96 7.03
CA ARG A 213 2.87 0.13 7.51
C ARG A 213 3.17 -1.08 6.66
N SER A 214 2.23 -1.57 5.84
CA SER A 214 2.43 -2.73 4.95
C SER A 214 3.37 -2.49 3.76
N ASN A 215 4.32 -1.57 3.90
CA ASN A 215 5.35 -1.32 2.90
C ASN A 215 6.52 -2.34 3.06
N PRO A 216 7.06 -2.90 1.96
CA PRO A 216 8.06 -3.97 2.01
C PRO A 216 9.29 -3.72 2.90
N PHE A 217 9.73 -2.47 3.07
CA PHE A 217 10.94 -2.13 3.83
C PHE A 217 10.67 -1.48 5.19
N MET A 218 9.42 -1.47 5.67
CA MET A 218 9.08 -0.77 6.92
C MET A 218 9.86 -1.32 8.12
N ASP A 219 9.79 -2.65 8.33
CA ASP A 219 10.50 -3.30 9.43
C ASP A 219 12.02 -3.17 9.30
N ALA A 220 12.54 -3.22 8.07
CA ALA A 220 13.97 -3.02 7.83
C ALA A 220 14.41 -1.61 8.24
N MET A 221 13.59 -0.59 7.97
CA MET A 221 13.87 0.79 8.39
C MET A 221 13.78 0.94 9.91
N GLU A 222 12.73 0.41 10.54
CA GLU A 222 12.56 0.46 12.01
C GLU A 222 13.72 -0.26 12.73
N LEU A 223 14.03 -1.50 12.32
CA LEU A 223 15.14 -2.28 12.87
C LEU A 223 16.49 -1.62 12.59
N GLY A 224 16.69 -1.10 11.38
CA GLY A 224 17.92 -0.42 10.98
C GLY A 224 18.25 0.79 11.86
N LEU A 225 17.25 1.59 12.22
CA LEU A 225 17.42 2.70 13.16
C LEU A 225 17.80 2.22 14.57
N SER A 226 17.25 1.09 14.99
CA SER A 226 17.51 0.50 16.32
C SER A 226 18.86 -0.23 16.44
N LEU A 227 19.51 -0.60 15.32
CA LEU A 227 20.82 -1.28 15.33
C LEU A 227 21.92 -0.48 16.02
N SER A 228 21.83 0.86 15.98
CA SER A 228 22.80 1.74 16.64
C SER A 228 22.86 1.55 18.16
N GLY A 229 21.77 1.06 18.78
CA GLY A 229 21.68 0.78 20.20
C GLY A 229 21.68 -0.71 20.57
N ASN A 230 21.51 -1.62 19.60
CA ASN A 230 21.45 -3.07 19.86
C ASN A 230 21.84 -3.93 18.65
N MET A 231 23.08 -4.42 18.64
CA MET A 231 23.63 -5.32 17.61
C MET A 231 22.95 -6.70 17.56
N GLN A 232 22.21 -7.11 18.60
CA GLN A 232 21.49 -8.39 18.60
C GLN A 232 20.34 -8.41 17.58
N LEU A 233 19.91 -7.25 17.09
CA LEU A 233 18.85 -7.11 16.08
C LEU A 233 19.36 -7.30 14.64
N LEU A 234 20.67 -7.47 14.44
CA LEU A 234 21.27 -7.61 13.11
C LEU A 234 20.68 -8.77 12.28
N PRO A 235 20.44 -9.98 12.84
CA PRO A 235 19.83 -11.07 12.08
C PRO A 235 18.40 -10.76 11.64
N ALA A 236 17.59 -10.15 12.53
CA ALA A 236 16.23 -9.72 12.23
C ALA A 236 16.21 -8.64 11.14
N PHE A 237 17.15 -7.69 11.19
CA PHE A 237 17.32 -6.68 10.17
C PHE A 237 17.65 -7.28 8.79
N ILE A 238 18.60 -8.22 8.72
CA ILE A 238 18.95 -8.89 7.45
C ILE A 238 17.73 -9.62 6.87
N LEU A 239 16.98 -10.34 7.71
CA LEU A 239 15.77 -11.03 7.28
C LEU A 239 14.71 -10.06 6.73
N SER A 240 14.51 -8.92 7.39
CA SER A 240 13.57 -7.88 6.93
C SER A 240 13.96 -7.25 5.58
N ILE A 241 15.26 -7.13 5.28
CA ILE A 241 15.74 -6.69 3.95
C ILE A 241 15.39 -7.74 2.88
N ILE A 242 15.65 -9.02 3.17
CA ILE A 242 15.35 -10.13 2.25
C ILE A 242 13.85 -10.16 1.97
N TYR A 243 13.01 -10.05 3.01
CA TYR A 243 11.57 -9.92 2.88
C TYR A 243 11.17 -8.73 1.99
N GLY A 244 11.76 -7.55 2.23
CA GLY A 244 11.47 -6.36 1.43
C GLY A 244 11.74 -6.56 -0.06
N VAL A 245 12.89 -7.16 -0.41
CA VAL A 245 13.23 -7.46 -1.81
C VAL A 245 12.26 -8.48 -2.42
N LEU A 246 11.96 -9.57 -1.70
CA LEU A 246 11.03 -10.61 -2.17
C LEU A 246 9.62 -10.05 -2.38
N MET A 247 9.12 -9.25 -1.44
CA MET A 247 7.82 -8.61 -1.56
C MET A 247 7.76 -7.63 -2.71
N CYS A 248 8.83 -6.86 -2.94
CA CYS A 248 8.90 -5.96 -4.09
C CYS A 248 8.81 -6.74 -5.41
N LEU A 249 9.51 -7.86 -5.52
CA LEU A 249 9.45 -8.75 -6.68
C LEU A 249 8.05 -9.32 -6.89
N MET A 250 7.40 -9.77 -5.82
CA MET A 250 6.02 -10.29 -5.89
C MET A 250 5.01 -9.20 -6.25
N LEU A 251 5.20 -7.98 -5.76
CA LEU A 251 4.37 -6.83 -6.13
C LEU A 251 4.50 -6.49 -7.63
N VAL A 252 5.70 -6.61 -8.21
CA VAL A 252 5.89 -6.42 -9.66
C VAL A 252 5.05 -7.41 -10.48
N PHE A 253 5.05 -8.70 -10.09
CA PHE A 253 4.20 -9.71 -10.73
C PHE A 253 2.72 -9.43 -10.50
N TYR A 254 2.33 -9.09 -9.28
CA TYR A 254 0.96 -8.77 -8.91
C TYR A 254 0.41 -7.60 -9.71
N TYR A 255 1.13 -6.48 -9.79
CA TYR A 255 0.67 -5.31 -10.55
C TYR A 255 0.56 -5.61 -12.03
N THR A 256 1.53 -6.33 -12.60
CA THR A 256 1.46 -6.76 -14.01
C THR A 256 0.21 -7.62 -14.25
N PHE A 257 -0.07 -8.59 -13.37
CA PHE A 257 -1.24 -9.44 -13.45
C PHE A 257 -2.55 -8.67 -13.27
N MET A 258 -2.59 -7.67 -12.38
CA MET A 258 -3.74 -6.78 -12.18
C MET A 258 -4.05 -5.95 -13.42
N VAL A 259 -3.05 -5.48 -14.17
CA VAL A 259 -3.29 -4.81 -15.47
C VAL A 259 -3.90 -5.79 -16.47
N CYS A 260 -3.48 -7.06 -16.50
CA CYS A 260 -4.09 -8.08 -17.36
C CYS A 260 -5.56 -8.34 -17.01
N ILE A 261 -5.88 -8.41 -15.72
CA ILE A 261 -7.28 -8.53 -15.28
C ILE A 261 -8.08 -7.29 -15.68
N TYR A 262 -7.52 -6.10 -15.47
CA TYR A 262 -8.22 -4.84 -15.71
C TYR A 262 -8.58 -4.61 -17.18
N ASP A 263 -7.72 -5.07 -18.11
CA ASP A 263 -7.95 -5.05 -19.56
C ASP A 263 -8.77 -6.26 -20.06
N GLU A 264 -9.26 -7.10 -19.14
CA GLU A 264 -10.06 -8.30 -19.44
C GLU A 264 -9.33 -9.38 -20.27
N ASP A 265 -8.00 -9.34 -20.31
CA ASP A 265 -7.15 -10.34 -20.99
C ASP A 265 -7.13 -11.70 -20.27
N VAL A 266 -7.59 -11.74 -19.02
CA VAL A 266 -7.67 -12.96 -18.20
C VAL A 266 -9.07 -13.55 -18.34
N HIS A 267 -9.21 -14.54 -19.20
CA HIS A 267 -10.41 -15.37 -19.29
C HIS A 267 -10.43 -16.38 -18.13
N ILE A 268 -11.52 -16.40 -17.37
CA ILE A 268 -11.78 -17.33 -16.25
C ILE A 268 -12.72 -18.42 -16.73
#